data_AF-A0A933JL69-F1
#
_entry.id   AF-A0A933JL69-F1
#
_cell.length_a   1.000
_cell.length_b   1.000
_cell.length_c   1.000
_cell.angle_alpha   90.00
_cell.angle_beta   90.00
_cell.angle_gamma   90.00
#
_symmetry.space_group_name_H-M   'P 1'
#
loop_
_entity.id
_entity.type
_entity.pdbx_description
1 polymer ?
#
loop_
_entity_poly.entity_id
_entity_poly.type
_entity_poly.pdbx_seq_one_letter_code
_entity_poly.pdbx_strand_id
1 'polypeptide(L)'
;MKCPSCTDGLSVAILCGPGCTLAAVRCQDCDGTGAIAESALARKAEGEKLRQDRINRGKSLREEAQDLGITATELSRRERGRV
;
A
#
# COMPACT_ATOMS: atom_id res chain seq x y z
N MET A 1 16.89 -2.39 10.04
CA MET A 1 16.68 -1.80 8.71
C MET A 1 16.68 -2.93 7.70
N LYS A 2 15.49 -3.30 7.17
CA LYS A 2 15.28 -4.05 5.91
C LYS A 2 13.77 -4.17 5.67
N CYS A 3 13.32 -3.60 4.56
CA CYS A 3 12.32 -4.12 3.64
C CYS A 3 12.39 -3.25 2.38
N PRO A 4 13.14 -3.68 1.35
CA PRO A 4 13.12 -3.06 0.03
C PRO A 4 12.37 -3.96 -0.98
N SER A 5 11.18 -4.44 -0.59
CA SER A 5 10.36 -5.44 -1.31
C SER A 5 10.77 -6.90 -1.08
N CYS A 6 10.58 -7.34 0.18
CA CYS A 6 10.54 -8.73 0.67
C CYS A 6 11.84 -9.56 0.61
N THR A 7 12.75 -9.34 1.57
CA THR A 7 13.89 -10.25 1.84
C THR A 7 13.69 -11.06 3.13
N ASP A 8 12.93 -10.51 4.10
CA ASP A 8 12.88 -11.02 5.48
C ASP A 8 11.52 -10.78 6.16
N GLY A 9 10.51 -10.31 5.42
CA GLY A 9 9.11 -10.28 5.88
C GLY A 9 8.76 -9.18 6.89
N LEU A 10 9.75 -8.55 7.51
CA LEU A 10 9.56 -7.55 8.56
C LEU A 10 9.86 -6.16 8.04
N SER A 11 9.22 -5.15 8.63
CA SER A 11 9.49 -3.73 8.40
C SER A 11 9.54 -3.03 9.76
N VAL A 12 10.33 -1.99 9.90
CA VAL A 12 10.41 -1.23 11.16
C VAL A 12 9.38 -0.10 11.11
N ALA A 13 8.50 -0.05 12.11
CA ALA A 13 7.51 1.01 12.28
C ALA A 13 7.63 1.65 13.65
N ILE A 14 7.26 2.93 13.75
CA ILE A 14 7.05 3.60 15.03
C ILE A 14 5.60 3.30 15.45
N LEU A 15 5.43 2.61 16.58
CA LEU A 15 4.14 2.37 17.21
C LEU A 15 3.97 3.37 18.34
N CYS A 16 2.96 4.22 18.24
CA CYS A 16 2.62 5.19 19.28
C CYS A 16 1.35 4.77 20.03
N GLY A 17 1.46 4.62 21.36
CA GLY A 17 0.38 4.40 22.32
C GLY A 17 0.56 5.34 23.53
N PRO A 18 0.78 4.86 24.76
CA PRO A 18 1.21 5.70 25.89
C PRO A 18 2.66 6.26 25.75
N GLY A 19 3.38 5.84 24.70
CA GLY A 19 4.67 6.36 24.25
C GLY A 19 4.95 5.87 22.82
N CYS A 20 6.00 6.36 22.17
CA CYS A 20 6.39 5.92 20.83
C CYS A 20 7.61 4.99 20.89
N THR A 21 7.46 3.77 20.38
CA THR A 21 8.54 2.77 20.32
C THR A 21 8.75 2.30 18.89
N LEU A 22 10.01 1.97 18.56
CA LEU A 22 10.33 1.29 17.31
C LEU A 22 10.05 -0.21 17.46
N ALA A 23 9.21 -0.75 16.58
CA ALA A 23 8.88 -2.17 16.56
C ALA A 23 9.02 -2.76 15.16
N ALA A 24 9.38 -4.04 15.10
CA ALA A 24 9.29 -4.81 13.86
C ALA A 24 7.83 -5.24 13.64
N VAL A 25 7.25 -4.84 12.52
CA VAL A 25 5.90 -5.20 12.09
C VAL A 25 5.96 -5.96 10.77
N ARG A 26 4.91 -6.74 10.47
CA ARG A 26 4.81 -7.44 9.19
C ARG A 26 4.90 -6.44 8.03
N CYS A 27 5.75 -6.74 7.07
CA CYS A 27 5.83 -6.00 5.83
C CYS A 27 4.46 -6.07 5.15
N GLN A 28 3.88 -4.92 4.83
CA GLN A 28 2.52 -4.88 4.28
C GLN A 28 2.43 -5.34 2.81
N ASP A 29 3.57 -5.65 2.19
CA ASP A 29 3.66 -6.08 0.80
C ASP A 29 3.73 -7.60 0.65
N CYS A 30 4.48 -8.27 1.54
CA CYS A 30 4.58 -9.74 1.58
C CYS A 30 3.83 -10.37 2.76
N ASP A 31 3.16 -9.56 3.59
CA ASP A 31 2.48 -9.96 4.84
C ASP A 31 3.33 -10.84 5.78
N GLY A 32 4.63 -10.55 5.88
CA GLY A 32 5.53 -11.33 6.74
C GLY A 32 6.18 -12.54 6.09
N THR A 33 5.81 -12.92 4.87
CA THR A 33 6.34 -14.13 4.22
C THR A 33 7.75 -13.97 3.68
N GLY A 34 8.22 -12.74 3.48
CA GLY A 34 9.52 -12.49 2.87
C GLY A 34 9.58 -12.77 1.37
N ALA A 35 8.43 -13.04 0.71
CA ALA A 35 8.33 -13.15 -0.74
C ALA A 35 7.03 -12.51 -1.25
N ILE A 36 7.06 -11.90 -2.44
CA ILE A 36 5.88 -11.34 -3.10
C ILE A 36 5.66 -12.15 -4.38
N ALA A 37 4.46 -12.71 -4.56
CA ALA A 37 4.10 -13.38 -5.79
C ALA A 37 4.17 -12.42 -6.98
N GLU A 38 4.59 -12.89 -8.14
CA GLU A 38 4.70 -12.07 -9.35
C GLU A 38 3.37 -11.40 -9.73
N SER A 39 2.25 -12.10 -9.52
CA SER A 39 0.89 -11.56 -9.70
C SER A 39 0.57 -10.39 -8.76
N ALA A 40 1.16 -10.35 -7.56
CA ALA A 40 1.02 -9.21 -6.65
C ALA A 40 1.90 -8.02 -7.09
N LEU A 41 3.07 -8.26 -7.70
CA LEU A 41 3.86 -7.21 -8.32
C LEU A 41 3.14 -6.58 -9.52
N ALA A 42 2.50 -7.40 -10.36
CA ALA A 42 1.70 -6.92 -11.49
C ALA A 42 0.54 -6.02 -11.03
N ARG A 43 -0.24 -6.46 -10.03
CA ARG A 43 -1.33 -5.65 -9.45
C ARG A 43 -0.84 -4.33 -8.87
N LYS A 44 0.35 -4.31 -8.26
CA LYS A 44 0.95 -3.06 -7.77
C LYS A 44 1.31 -2.10 -8.89
N ALA A 45 1.90 -2.61 -9.97
CA ALA A 45 2.24 -1.79 -11.13
C ALA A 45 0.98 -1.19 -11.78
N GLU A 46 -0.10 -1.97 -11.86
CA GLU A 46 -1.41 -1.48 -12.33
C GLU A 46 -2.02 -0.46 -11.38
N GLY A 47 -2.01 -0.72 -10.07
CA GLY A 47 -2.48 0.21 -9.05
C GLY A 47 -1.76 1.56 -9.09
N GLU A 48 -0.44 1.55 -9.28
CA GLU A 48 0.35 2.78 -9.38
C GLU A 48 0.02 3.56 -10.66
N LYS A 49 -0.28 2.88 -11.78
CA LYS A 49 -0.78 3.54 -12.99
C LYS A 49 -2.12 4.23 -12.74
N LEU A 50 -3.06 3.58 -12.05
CA LEU A 50 -4.35 4.18 -11.68
C LEU A 50 -4.16 5.41 -10.79
N ARG A 51 -3.25 5.31 -9.80
CA ARG A 51 -2.91 6.42 -8.92
C ARG A 51 -2.33 7.60 -9.70
N GLN A 52 -1.39 7.33 -10.60
CA GLN A 52 -0.75 8.37 -11.39
C GLN A 52 -1.74 9.05 -12.34
N ASP A 53 -2.63 8.28 -12.98
CA ASP A 53 -3.71 8.83 -13.79
C ASP A 53 -4.62 9.77 -12.98
N ARG A 54 -5.04 9.36 -11.78
CA ARG A 54 -5.83 10.22 -10.88
C ARG A 54 -5.10 11.51 -10.53
N ILE A 55 -3.81 11.42 -10.19
CA ILE A 55 -2.97 12.59 -9.86
C ILE A 55 -2.84 13.51 -11.07
N ASN A 56 -2.63 12.96 -12.27
CA ASN A 56 -2.52 13.74 -13.51
C ASN A 56 -3.82 14.47 -13.85
N ARG A 57 -4.98 13.89 -13.49
CA ARG A 57 -6.29 14.54 -13.56
C ARG A 57 -6.52 15.58 -12.44
N GLY A 58 -5.56 15.78 -11.54
CA GLY A 58 -5.63 16.74 -10.45
C GLY A 58 -6.59 16.34 -9.32
N LYS A 59 -7.02 15.08 -9.27
CA LYS A 59 -8.03 14.63 -8.32
C LYS A 59 -7.43 14.09 -7.03
N SER A 60 -8.05 14.45 -5.91
CA SER A 60 -7.81 13.81 -4.63
C SER A 60 -8.38 12.39 -4.61
N LEU A 61 -7.89 11.59 -3.67
CA LEU A 61 -8.38 10.23 -3.44
C LEU A 61 -9.89 10.20 -3.10
N ARG A 62 -10.40 11.22 -2.42
CA ARG A 62 -11.82 11.28 -2.02
C ARG A 62 -12.73 11.63 -3.20
N GLU A 63 -12.32 12.59 -4.03
CA GLU A 63 -13.09 13.01 -5.22
C GLU A 63 -13.21 11.85 -6.21
N GLU A 64 -12.11 11.20 -6.56
CA GLU A 64 -12.16 10.06 -7.50
C GLU A 64 -12.95 8.88 -6.92
N ALA A 65 -12.83 8.60 -5.62
CA ALA A 65 -13.61 7.54 -4.99
C ALA A 65 -15.13 7.85 -5.04
N GLN A 66 -15.50 9.11 -4.82
CA GLN A 66 -16.88 9.57 -4.92
C GLN A 66 -17.40 9.42 -6.36
N ASP A 67 -16.62 9.80 -7.37
CA ASP A 67 -16.99 9.66 -8.78
C ASP A 67 -17.19 8.19 -9.20
N LEU A 68 -16.38 7.29 -8.63
CA LEU A 68 -16.46 5.85 -8.87
C LEU A 68 -17.52 5.14 -8.02
N GLY A 69 -18.19 5.84 -7.11
CA GLY A 69 -19.18 5.25 -6.20
C GLY A 69 -18.59 4.24 -5.20
N ILE A 70 -17.30 4.40 -4.84
CA ILE A 70 -16.59 3.54 -3.88
C ILE A 70 -16.05 4.36 -2.70
N THR A 71 -15.58 3.68 -1.65
CA THR A 71 -14.94 4.38 -0.53
C THR A 71 -13.51 4.77 -0.88
N ALA A 72 -13.00 5.85 -0.27
CA ALA A 72 -11.60 6.25 -0.42
C ALA A 72 -10.63 5.14 0.05
N THR A 73 -11.02 4.36 1.07
CA THR A 73 -10.25 3.21 1.53
C THR A 73 -10.18 2.12 0.46
N GLU A 74 -11.29 1.84 -0.22
CA GLU A 74 -11.34 0.88 -1.31
C GLU A 74 -10.49 1.33 -2.50
N LEU A 75 -10.62 2.58 -2.93
CA LEU A 75 -9.76 3.14 -3.99
C LEU A 75 -8.29 3.06 -3.60
N SER A 76 -7.96 3.39 -2.34
CA SER A 76 -6.58 3.29 -1.85
C SER A 76 -6.02 1.87 -1.85
N ARG A 77 -6.86 0.85 -1.60
CA ARG A 77 -6.44 -0.55 -1.69
C ARG A 77 -6.16 -0.95 -3.13
N ARG A 78 -7.00 -0.51 -4.08
CA ARG A 78 -6.81 -0.74 -5.52
C ARG A 78 -5.54 -0.09 -6.05
N GLU A 79 -5.32 1.19 -5.71
CA GLU A 79 -4.10 1.91 -6.09
C GLU A 79 -2.83 1.31 -5.50
N ARG A 80 -2.93 0.59 -4.38
CA ARG A 80 -1.81 -0.14 -3.77
C ARG A 80 -1.68 -1.59 -4.24
N GLY A 81 -2.50 -2.04 -5.19
CA GLY A 81 -2.50 -3.41 -5.72
C GLY A 81 -2.92 -4.49 -4.71
N ARG A 82 -3.78 -4.14 -3.74
CA ARG A 82 -4.23 -5.06 -2.67
C ARG A 82 -5.54 -5.79 -2.94
N VAL A 83 -6.26 -5.37 -3.98
CA VAL A 83 -7.49 -6.00 -4.46
C VAL A 83 -7.21 -6.49 -5.87
#